data_AF-A0A2V7KQ79-F1
#
_entry.id   AF-A0A2V7KQ79-F1
#
_cell.length_a   1.000
_cell.length_b   1.000
_cell.length_c   1.000
_cell.angle_alpha   90.00
_cell.angle_beta   90.00
_cell.angle_gamma   90.00
#
_symmetry.space_group_name_H-M   'P 1'
#
loop_
_entity.id
_entity.type
_entity.pdbx_description
1 polymer ?
#
loop_
_entity_poly.entity_id
_entity_poly.type
_entity_poly.pdbx_seq_one_letter_code
_entity_poly.pdbx_strand_id
1 'polypeptide(L)'
;MSAHRSGLLERLLDWLNRLPLARRLGAILEPKRSMLAELDQQITEFYHRSPARFVRAILLEYLGRCVFMLEIVLIVASLGYRISYPLAFTIGGLEAIVGNVLFLVPFELGAREGAYFLLFKLFDLDPQLGMYTSIVGRVRDFAWIAAGLLLIWTTTVAPAASAASKL
;
A
#
# COMPACT_ATOMS: atom_id res chain seq x y z
N MET A 1 18.39 -11.66 -31.69
CA MET A 1 17.74 -10.34 -31.84
C MET A 1 16.32 -10.42 -31.28
N SER A 2 16.08 -9.89 -30.07
CA SER A 2 14.78 -9.34 -29.60
C SER A 2 14.84 -8.94 -28.11
N ALA A 3 15.85 -8.14 -27.76
CA ALA A 3 16.02 -7.56 -26.42
C ALA A 3 15.13 -6.31 -26.24
N HIS A 4 13.80 -6.47 -26.32
CA HIS A 4 12.87 -5.32 -26.29
C HIS A 4 11.51 -5.59 -25.64
N ARG A 5 11.46 -6.28 -24.49
CA ARG A 5 10.23 -6.41 -23.68
C ARG A 5 10.42 -6.32 -22.15
N SER A 6 11.54 -5.79 -21.65
CA SER A 6 11.89 -5.70 -20.21
C SER A 6 12.18 -4.26 -19.72
N GLY A 7 11.46 -3.27 -20.27
CA GLY A 7 11.95 -1.89 -20.25
C GLY A 7 11.72 -1.09 -18.97
N LEU A 8 10.71 -1.41 -18.15
CA LEU A 8 10.28 -0.49 -17.08
C LEU A 8 11.07 -0.70 -15.80
N LEU A 9 11.24 -1.94 -15.35
CA LEU A 9 12.01 -2.24 -14.14
C LEU A 9 13.52 -2.05 -14.35
N GLU A 10 14.06 -2.40 -15.53
CA GLU A 10 15.48 -2.12 -15.85
C GLU A 10 15.77 -0.63 -15.94
N ARG A 11 14.88 0.18 -16.55
CA ARG A 11 15.06 1.65 -16.58
C ARG A 11 14.98 2.28 -15.20
N LEU A 12 14.10 1.79 -14.33
CA LEU A 12 14.03 2.25 -12.95
C LEU A 12 15.29 1.85 -12.17
N LEU A 13 15.82 0.65 -12.39
CA LEU A 13 17.06 0.19 -11.75
C LEU A 13 18.28 1.02 -12.21
N ASP A 14 18.35 1.34 -13.51
CA ASP A 14 19.41 2.17 -14.08
C ASP A 14 19.32 3.63 -13.62
N TRP A 15 18.10 4.17 -13.53
CA TRP A 15 17.87 5.51 -12.99
C TRP A 15 18.22 5.58 -11.50
N LEU A 16 17.88 4.54 -10.74
CA LEU A 16 18.22 4.41 -9.33
C LEU A 16 19.75 4.29 -9.12
N ASN A 17 20.45 3.56 -9.99
CA ASN A 17 21.92 3.45 -9.96
C ASN A 17 22.68 4.74 -10.34
N ARG A 18 22.01 5.70 -10.98
CA ARG A 18 22.58 7.04 -11.26
C ARG A 18 22.60 7.96 -10.04
N LEU A 19 21.84 7.65 -8.99
CA LEU A 19 21.85 8.42 -7.74
C LEU A 19 22.88 7.83 -6.75
N PRO A 20 23.86 8.62 -6.27
CA PRO A 20 24.95 8.12 -5.43
C PRO A 20 24.47 7.51 -4.10
N LEU A 21 23.33 7.96 -3.56
CA LEU A 21 22.69 7.36 -2.37
C LEU A 21 22.05 5.99 -2.67
N ALA A 22 21.49 5.81 -3.87
CA ALA A 22 20.73 4.62 -4.23
C ALA A 22 21.57 3.53 -4.92
N ARG A 23 22.84 3.82 -5.23
CA ARG A 23 23.85 2.85 -5.68
C ARG A 23 24.09 1.71 -4.67
N ARG A 24 23.93 1.97 -3.37
CA ARG A 24 23.98 0.94 -2.30
C ARG A 24 22.77 0.01 -2.35
N LEU A 25 21.60 0.53 -2.69
CA LEU A 25 20.38 -0.26 -2.90
C LEU A 25 20.48 -1.10 -4.19
N GLY A 26 21.06 -0.53 -5.26
CA GLY A 26 21.34 -1.24 -6.50
C GLY A 26 22.22 -2.49 -6.32
N ALA A 27 23.29 -2.38 -5.51
CA ALA A 27 24.17 -3.52 -5.21
C ALA A 27 23.48 -4.65 -4.42
N ILE A 28 22.48 -4.31 -3.59
CA ILE A 28 21.67 -5.28 -2.83
C ILE A 28 20.57 -5.92 -3.71
N LEU A 29 20.16 -5.25 -4.78
CA LEU A 29 19.13 -5.70 -5.73
C LEU A 29 19.71 -6.51 -6.89
N GLU A 30 21.01 -6.40 -7.17
CA GLU A 30 21.73 -7.16 -8.20
C GLU A 30 21.49 -8.70 -8.13
N PRO A 31 21.49 -9.36 -6.95
CA PRO A 31 21.20 -10.79 -6.82
C PRO A 31 19.73 -11.16 -7.07
N LYS A 32 18.81 -10.19 -7.06
CA LYS A 32 17.36 -10.39 -7.24
C LYS A 32 16.87 -10.00 -8.64
N ARG A 33 17.78 -9.67 -9.58
CA ARG A 33 17.44 -9.29 -10.96
C ARG A 33 16.61 -10.35 -11.70
N SER A 34 16.85 -11.64 -11.46
CA SER A 34 16.07 -12.73 -12.08
C SER A 34 14.61 -12.74 -11.61
N MET A 35 14.37 -12.53 -10.31
CA MET A 35 13.02 -12.40 -9.75
C MET A 35 12.32 -11.14 -10.27
N LEU A 36 13.06 -10.03 -10.41
CA LEU A 36 12.54 -8.80 -10.99
C LEU A 36 12.15 -9.00 -12.47
N ALA A 37 12.94 -9.76 -13.23
CA ALA A 37 12.65 -10.09 -14.63
C ALA A 37 11.44 -11.02 -14.77
N GLU A 38 11.26 -12.01 -13.88
CA GLU A 38 10.05 -12.84 -13.83
C GLU A 38 8.79 -12.02 -13.47
N LEU A 39 8.89 -11.10 -12.51
CA LEU A 39 7.81 -10.17 -12.18
C LEU A 39 7.47 -9.26 -13.37
N ASP A 40 8.47 -8.73 -14.07
CA ASP A 40 8.27 -7.90 -15.27
C ASP A 40 7.58 -8.70 -16.38
N GLN A 41 7.94 -9.98 -16.53
CA GLN A 41 7.33 -10.87 -17.52
C GLN A 41 5.87 -11.16 -17.17
N GLN A 42 5.55 -11.42 -15.91
CA GLN A 42 4.16 -11.61 -15.45
C GLN A 42 3.32 -10.34 -15.59
N ILE A 43 3.88 -9.17 -15.27
CA ILE A 43 3.21 -7.86 -15.45
C ILE A 43 2.99 -7.59 -16.94
N THR A 44 3.97 -7.89 -17.79
CA THR A 44 3.90 -7.70 -19.25
C THR A 44 2.88 -8.63 -19.90
N GLU A 45 2.80 -9.90 -19.47
CA GLU A 45 1.77 -10.83 -19.94
C GLU A 45 0.36 -10.39 -19.53
N PHE A 46 0.21 -9.90 -18.30
CA PHE A 46 -1.07 -9.38 -17.81
C PHE A 46 -1.49 -8.09 -18.55
N TYR A 47 -0.53 -7.21 -18.83
CA TYR A 47 -0.73 -5.97 -19.60
C TYR A 47 -1.16 -6.27 -21.04
N HIS A 48 -0.58 -7.30 -21.66
CA HIS A 48 -0.91 -7.69 -23.04
C HIS A 48 -2.22 -8.47 -23.17
N ARG A 49 -2.59 -9.31 -22.20
CA ARG A 49 -3.83 -10.12 -22.27
C ARG A 49 -5.11 -9.30 -22.12
N SER A 50 -5.08 -8.19 -21.38
CA SER A 50 -6.29 -7.35 -21.19
C SER A 50 -5.97 -5.96 -20.59
N PRO A 51 -5.47 -5.01 -21.39
CA PRO A 51 -5.11 -3.67 -20.90
C PRO A 51 -6.30 -2.94 -20.26
N ALA A 52 -7.53 -3.17 -20.75
CA ALA A 52 -8.74 -2.60 -20.17
C ALA A 52 -9.04 -3.10 -18.73
N ARG A 53 -8.74 -4.36 -18.42
CA ARG A 53 -8.92 -4.90 -17.05
C ARG A 53 -7.84 -4.38 -16.10
N PHE A 54 -6.61 -4.25 -16.58
CA PHE A 54 -5.50 -3.67 -15.81
C PHE A 54 -5.77 -2.21 -15.45
N VAL A 55 -6.18 -1.38 -16.41
CA VAL A 55 -6.54 0.01 -16.16
C VAL A 55 -7.72 0.11 -15.20
N ARG A 56 -8.75 -0.74 -15.35
CA ARG A 56 -9.89 -0.79 -14.41
C ARG A 56 -9.45 -1.14 -12.99
N ALA A 57 -8.56 -2.11 -12.82
CA ALA A 57 -8.03 -2.48 -11.51
C ALA A 57 -7.26 -1.31 -10.87
N ILE A 58 -6.38 -0.64 -11.63
CA ILE A 58 -5.67 0.56 -11.14
C ILE A 58 -6.63 1.68 -10.77
N LEU A 59 -7.64 1.95 -11.60
CA LEU A 59 -8.63 2.97 -11.32
C LEU A 59 -9.45 2.63 -10.07
N LEU A 60 -9.87 1.37 -9.91
CA LEU A 60 -10.61 0.92 -8.73
C LEU A 60 -9.77 1.04 -7.46
N GLU A 61 -8.50 0.62 -7.51
CA GLU A 61 -7.55 0.79 -6.41
C GLU A 61 -7.38 2.27 -6.06
N TYR A 62 -7.16 3.12 -7.06
CA TYR A 62 -6.97 4.55 -6.84
C TYR A 62 -8.23 5.23 -6.31
N LEU A 63 -9.40 4.87 -6.81
CA LEU A 63 -10.69 5.35 -6.30
C LEU A 63 -10.93 4.88 -4.86
N GLY A 64 -10.64 3.62 -4.56
CA GLY A 64 -10.67 3.09 -3.20
C GLY A 64 -9.76 3.89 -2.28
N ARG A 65 -8.55 4.23 -2.74
CA ARG A 65 -7.60 5.07 -2.01
C ARG A 65 -8.10 6.49 -1.81
N CYS A 66 -8.72 7.11 -2.81
CA CYS A 66 -9.36 8.42 -2.65
C CYS A 66 -10.49 8.39 -1.62
N VAL A 67 -11.36 7.37 -1.67
CA VAL A 67 -12.43 7.18 -0.69
C VAL A 67 -11.85 6.98 0.71
N PHE A 68 -10.75 6.25 0.84
CA PHE A 68 -10.04 6.08 2.10
C PHE A 68 -9.56 7.42 2.68
N MET A 69 -9.09 8.35 1.85
CA MET A 69 -8.67 9.69 2.32
C MET A 69 -9.83 10.55 2.84
N LEU A 70 -11.07 10.31 2.40
CA LEU A 70 -12.24 10.98 2.98
C LEU A 70 -12.41 10.66 4.46
N GLU A 71 -11.95 9.50 4.91
CA GLU A 71 -12.02 9.12 6.30
C GLU A 71 -11.28 10.11 7.20
N ILE A 72 -10.08 10.57 6.81
CA ILE A 72 -9.32 11.57 7.59
C ILE A 72 -10.14 12.85 7.77
N VAL A 73 -10.86 13.28 6.72
CA VAL A 73 -11.77 14.43 6.80
C VAL A 73 -12.92 14.15 7.77
N LEU A 74 -13.51 12.97 7.73
CA LEU A 74 -14.63 12.59 8.60
C LEU A 74 -14.20 12.47 10.07
N ILE A 75 -13.03 11.90 10.35
CA ILE A 75 -12.50 11.78 11.71
C ILE A 75 -12.26 13.16 12.29
N VAL A 76 -11.60 14.05 11.53
CA VAL A 76 -11.34 15.42 11.99
C VAL A 76 -12.64 16.23 12.12
N ALA A 77 -13.61 16.02 11.22
CA ALA A 77 -14.94 16.62 11.30
C ALA A 77 -15.72 16.16 12.54
N SER A 78 -15.56 14.92 12.99
CA SER A 78 -16.20 14.42 14.20
C SER A 78 -15.78 15.17 15.47
N LEU A 79 -14.60 15.81 15.44
CA LEU A 79 -14.06 16.62 16.54
C LEU A 79 -14.41 18.12 16.42
N GLY A 80 -15.24 18.49 15.43
CA GLY A 80 -15.66 19.87 15.18
C GLY A 80 -14.68 20.69 14.32
N TYR A 81 -13.59 20.08 13.85
CA TYR A 81 -12.61 20.73 12.99
C TYR A 81 -12.92 20.48 11.51
N ARG A 82 -12.60 21.44 10.64
CA ARG A 82 -12.82 21.29 9.19
C ARG A 82 -11.48 21.40 8.48
N ILE A 83 -11.06 20.31 7.84
CA ILE A 83 -9.90 20.29 6.95
C ILE A 83 -10.37 20.16 5.51
N SER A 84 -9.63 20.76 4.58
CA SER A 84 -9.92 20.63 3.16
C SER A 84 -9.55 19.23 2.67
N TYR A 85 -10.33 18.69 1.73
CA TYR A 85 -10.06 17.37 1.16
C TYR A 85 -8.66 17.24 0.52
N PRO A 86 -8.14 18.24 -0.24
CA PRO A 86 -6.78 18.17 -0.77
C PRO A 86 -5.70 18.09 0.31
N LEU A 87 -5.91 18.76 1.45
CA LEU A 87 -4.99 18.70 2.59
C LEU A 87 -5.02 17.31 3.23
N ALA A 88 -6.21 16.75 3.47
CA ALA A 88 -6.36 15.38 3.98
C ALA A 88 -5.72 14.34 3.05
N PHE A 89 -5.93 14.48 1.74
CA PHE A 89 -5.29 13.63 0.73
C PHE A 89 -3.77 13.72 0.77
N THR A 90 -3.22 14.93 0.97
CA THR A 90 -1.77 15.14 1.10
C THR A 90 -1.23 14.48 2.37
N ILE A 91 -1.92 14.64 3.51
CA ILE A 91 -1.53 14.03 4.79
C ILE A 91 -1.55 12.51 4.67
N GLY A 92 -2.65 11.91 4.21
CA GLY A 92 -2.72 10.45 4.10
C GLY A 92 -1.81 9.88 3.01
N GLY A 93 -1.54 10.63 1.94
CA GLY A 93 -0.55 10.26 0.93
C GLY A 93 0.88 10.21 1.51
N LEU A 94 1.26 11.24 2.26
CA LEU A 94 2.56 11.29 2.95
C LEU A 94 2.67 10.22 4.03
N GLU A 95 1.62 10.00 4.80
CA GLU A 95 1.57 8.94 5.80
C GLU A 95 1.78 7.56 5.17
N ALA A 96 1.15 7.28 4.03
CA ALA A 96 1.35 6.01 3.34
C ALA A 96 2.80 5.84 2.82
N ILE A 97 3.45 6.93 2.40
CA ILE A 97 4.87 6.90 2.05
C ILE A 97 5.71 6.58 3.29
N VAL A 98 5.40 7.21 4.43
CA VAL A 98 6.07 6.97 5.71
C VAL A 98 5.89 5.51 6.15
N GLY A 99 4.67 4.96 6.12
CA GLY A 99 4.40 3.56 6.43
C GLY A 99 5.20 2.61 5.53
N ASN A 100 5.21 2.87 4.22
CA ASN A 100 6.01 2.09 3.27
C ASN A 100 7.52 2.12 3.56
N VAL A 101 8.06 3.24 4.06
CA VAL A 101 9.48 3.35 4.45
C VAL A 101 9.74 2.69 5.80
N LEU A 102 8.79 2.78 6.72
CA LEU A 102 8.86 2.23 8.08
C LEU A 102 8.40 0.76 8.17
N PHE A 103 8.28 0.06 7.04
CA PHE A 103 7.83 -1.34 6.95
C PHE A 103 8.63 -2.34 7.82
N LEU A 104 9.82 -1.94 8.29
CA LEU A 104 10.61 -2.72 9.25
C LEU A 104 9.98 -2.77 10.65
N VAL A 105 9.08 -1.85 10.99
CA VAL A 105 8.44 -1.78 12.31
C VAL A 105 7.21 -2.69 12.35
N PRO A 106 7.22 -3.76 13.17
CA PRO A 106 6.06 -4.65 13.27
C PRO A 106 4.85 -3.88 13.81
N PHE A 107 3.70 -4.00 13.13
CA PHE A 107 2.43 -3.32 13.43
C PHE A 107 2.47 -1.78 13.40
N GLU A 108 3.56 -1.20 12.89
CA GLU A 108 3.78 0.26 12.81
C GLU A 108 3.47 0.99 14.14
N LEU A 109 3.66 0.29 15.27
CA LEU A 109 3.39 0.78 16.62
C LEU A 109 4.31 1.95 16.96
N GLY A 110 3.74 3.12 17.21
CA GLY A 110 4.46 4.37 17.45
C GLY A 110 4.94 5.06 16.17
N ALA A 111 5.25 4.31 15.11
CA ALA A 111 5.66 4.84 13.82
C ALA A 111 4.52 5.64 13.16
N ARG A 112 3.32 5.06 13.12
CA ARG A 112 2.15 5.66 12.47
C ARG A 112 1.58 6.83 13.27
N GLU A 113 1.51 6.69 14.59
CA GLU A 113 1.10 7.77 15.50
C GLU A 113 2.05 8.96 15.40
N GLY A 114 3.36 8.67 15.39
CA GLY A 114 4.40 9.68 15.20
C GLY A 114 4.30 10.34 13.83
N ALA A 115 4.02 9.58 12.78
CA ALA A 115 3.82 10.11 11.43
C ALA A 115 2.65 11.10 11.39
N TYR A 116 1.47 10.71 11.87
CA TYR A 116 0.30 11.61 11.91
C TYR A 116 0.53 12.83 12.80
N PHE A 117 1.15 12.67 13.97
CA PHE A 117 1.49 13.79 14.86
C PHE A 117 2.40 14.80 14.15
N LEU A 118 3.47 14.32 13.50
CA LEU A 118 4.41 15.17 12.78
C LEU A 118 3.78 15.81 11.54
N LEU A 119 2.97 15.07 10.78
CA LEU A 119 2.30 15.59 9.60
C LEU A 119 1.31 16.70 9.96
N PHE A 120 0.47 16.50 10.97
CA PHE A 120 -0.44 17.55 11.43
C PHE A 120 0.33 18.79 11.92
N LYS A 121 1.40 18.59 12.70
CA LYS A 121 2.29 19.68 13.11
C LYS A 121 2.93 20.41 11.91
N LEU A 122 3.33 19.68 10.87
CA LEU A 122 3.96 20.23 9.67
C LEU A 122 3.00 21.11 8.86
N PHE A 123 1.71 20.76 8.85
CA PHE A 123 0.65 21.53 8.21
C PHE A 123 0.01 22.59 9.12
N ASP A 124 0.65 22.92 10.25
CA ASP A 124 0.19 23.90 11.24
C ASP A 124 -1.20 23.59 11.81
N LEU A 125 -1.54 22.29 11.87
CA LEU A 125 -2.73 21.76 12.53
C LEU A 125 -2.40 21.29 13.94
N ASP A 126 -3.41 21.17 14.79
CA ASP A 126 -3.24 20.62 16.13
C ASP A 126 -2.71 19.17 16.07
N PRO A 127 -1.51 18.89 16.60
CA PRO A 127 -0.93 17.55 16.59
C PRO A 127 -1.77 16.51 17.34
N GLN A 128 -2.60 16.94 18.30
CA GLN A 128 -3.53 16.06 19.00
C GLN A 128 -4.54 15.45 18.02
N LEU A 129 -5.03 16.21 17.03
CA LEU A 129 -5.95 15.71 16.00
C LEU A 129 -5.31 14.62 15.13
N GLY A 130 -4.01 14.76 14.84
CA GLY A 130 -3.25 13.72 14.16
C GLY A 130 -3.18 12.43 15.00
N MET A 131 -2.90 12.57 16.30
CA MET A 131 -2.90 11.43 17.22
C MET A 131 -4.28 10.75 17.30
N TYR A 132 -5.37 11.52 17.43
CA TYR A 132 -6.74 10.99 17.39
C TYR A 132 -7.01 10.24 16.08
N THR A 133 -6.64 10.82 14.95
CA THR A 133 -6.85 10.23 13.62
C THR A 133 -6.12 8.89 13.49
N SER A 134 -4.88 8.79 13.98
CA SER A 134 -4.11 7.55 13.96
C SER A 134 -4.73 6.44 14.83
N ILE A 135 -5.28 6.79 16.00
CA ILE A 135 -5.91 5.82 16.91
C ILE A 135 -7.23 5.32 16.30
N VAL A 136 -8.06 6.22 15.78
CA VAL A 136 -9.32 5.83 15.14
C VAL A 136 -9.06 4.93 13.92
N GLY A 137 -8.03 5.26 13.13
CA GLY A 137 -7.57 4.42 12.02
C GLY A 137 -7.19 3.00 12.47
N ARG A 138 -6.50 2.84 13.61
CA ARG A 138 -6.20 1.51 14.17
C ARG A 138 -7.44 0.73 14.56
N VAL A 139 -8.41 1.38 15.20
CA VAL A 139 -9.65 0.71 15.63
C VAL A 139 -10.37 0.15 14.40
N ARG A 140 -10.43 0.91 13.30
CA ARG A 140 -10.95 0.43 12.03
C ARG A 140 -10.11 -0.74 11.49
N ASP A 141 -8.79 -0.62 11.46
CA ASP A 141 -7.93 -1.70 10.94
C ASP A 141 -8.16 -3.01 11.71
N PHE A 142 -8.27 -2.95 13.03
CA PHE A 142 -8.63 -4.11 13.85
C PHE A 142 -10.04 -4.61 13.59
N ALA A 143 -11.01 -3.72 13.40
CA ALA A 143 -12.37 -4.12 13.03
C ALA A 143 -12.40 -4.87 11.71
N TRP A 144 -11.60 -4.44 10.72
CA TRP A 144 -11.50 -5.11 9.42
C TRP A 144 -10.75 -6.44 9.52
N ILE A 145 -9.66 -6.49 10.28
CA ILE A 145 -8.94 -7.74 10.55
C ILE A 145 -9.90 -8.75 11.22
N ALA A 146 -10.66 -8.33 12.22
CA ALA A 146 -11.64 -9.17 12.91
C ALA A 146 -12.75 -9.64 11.96
N ALA A 147 -13.32 -8.75 11.16
CA ALA A 147 -14.34 -9.12 10.18
C ALA A 147 -13.80 -10.09 9.12
N GLY A 148 -12.57 -9.87 8.63
CA GLY A 148 -11.90 -10.80 7.71
C GLY A 148 -11.66 -12.18 8.34
N LEU A 149 -11.21 -12.22 9.59
CA LEU A 149 -11.03 -13.47 10.34
C LEU A 149 -12.36 -14.20 10.57
N LEU A 150 -13.43 -13.49 10.91
CA LEU A 150 -14.76 -14.07 11.05
C LEU A 150 -15.25 -14.67 9.74
N LEU A 151 -15.09 -13.96 8.62
CA LEU A 151 -15.44 -14.47 7.30
C LEU A 151 -14.66 -15.74 6.97
N ILE A 152 -13.35 -15.77 7.21
CA ILE A 152 -12.52 -16.97 7.02
C ILE A 152 -13.01 -18.11 7.92
N TRP A 153 -13.26 -17.86 9.20
CA TRP A 153 -13.72 -18.87 10.15
C TRP A 153 -15.08 -19.46 9.76
N THR A 154 -15.99 -18.64 9.23
CA THR A 154 -17.27 -19.15 8.69
C THR A 154 -17.12 -19.90 7.36
N THR A 155 -16.01 -19.70 6.65
CA THR A 155 -15.74 -20.29 5.33
C THR A 155 -14.63 -21.34 5.33
N THR A 156 -14.06 -21.74 6.47
CA THR A 156 -13.14 -22.88 6.59
C THR A 156 -13.86 -24.19 6.25
N VAL A 157 -14.01 -24.39 4.94
CA VAL A 157 -13.87 -25.58 4.09
C VAL A 157 -14.06 -26.91 4.81
N ALA A 158 -15.20 -27.53 4.52
CA ALA A 158 -15.37 -28.98 4.62
C ALA A 158 -14.16 -29.69 3.97
N PRO A 159 -13.55 -30.68 4.63
CA PRO A 159 -12.36 -31.34 4.10
C PRO A 159 -12.68 -31.93 2.72
N ALA A 160 -11.80 -31.66 1.75
CA ALA A 160 -11.86 -32.25 0.42
C ALA A 160 -11.56 -33.76 0.49
N ALA A 161 -12.52 -34.53 1.04
CA ALA A 161 -12.51 -35.98 1.06
C ALA A 161 -13.34 -36.51 -0.10
N SER A 162 -12.81 -36.47 -1.33
CA SER A 162 -13.24 -37.37 -2.42
C SER A 162 -12.34 -37.21 -3.66
N ALA A 163 -11.11 -37.71 -3.59
CA ALA A 163 -10.27 -37.95 -4.77
C ALA A 163 -9.39 -39.20 -4.62
N ALA A 164 -9.83 -40.17 -3.82
CA ALA A 164 -9.12 -41.44 -3.63
C ALA A 164 -10.11 -42.58 -3.31
N SER A 165 -11.05 -42.85 -4.19
CA SER A 165 -11.78 -44.13 -4.23
C SER A 165 -12.49 -44.25 -5.57
N LYS A 166 -11.78 -44.86 -6.53
CA LYS A 166 -12.23 -45.63 -7.70
C LYS A 166 -11.05 -45.72 -8.68
N LEU A 167 -10.01 -46.42 -8.22
CA LEU A 167 -9.33 -47.40 -9.04
C LEU A 167 -10.18 -48.67 -9.02
#